data_AF-A0A7W0KD77-F1
#
_entry.id   AF-A0A7W0KD77-F1
#
_cell.length_a   1.000
_cell.length_b   1.000
_cell.length_c   1.000
_cell.angle_alpha   90.00
_cell.angle_beta   90.00
_cell.angle_gamma   90.00
#
_symmetry.space_group_name_H-M   'P 1'
#
loop_
_entity.id
_entity.type
_entity.pdbx_description
1 polymer ?
#
loop_
_entity_poly.entity_id
_entity_poly.type
_entity_poly.pdbx_seq_one_letter_code
_entity_poly.pdbx_strand_id
1 'polypeptide(L)' 'MTGRKRHILTDTIGLLLQVRVHPADVQDRDGAKLLLAGLAERFPRLAMVWVDGP' A
#
# COMPACT_ATOMS: atom_id res chain seq x y z
N MET A 1 -19.20 0.27 12.50
CA MET A 1 -17.95 -0.45 12.18
C MET A 1 -16.80 0.29 12.85
N THR A 2 -16.04 -0.34 13.76
CA THR A 2 -15.03 0.33 14.62
C THR A 2 -13.62 -0.20 14.37
N GLY A 3 -13.25 -0.45 13.10
CA GLY A 3 -11.93 -0.94 12.73
C GLY A 3 -11.23 -0.06 11.71
N ARG A 4 -9.89 -0.04 11.74
CA ARG A 4 -9.03 0.58 10.72
C ARG A 4 -8.02 -0.46 10.25
N LYS A 5 -7.79 -0.53 8.94
CA LYS A 5 -6.70 -1.30 8.32
C LYS A 5 -5.61 -0.36 7.82
N ARG A 6 -4.38 -0.85 7.77
CA ARG A 6 -3.21 -0.12 7.26
C ARG A 6 -2.59 -0.94 6.14
N HIS A 7 -2.45 -0.35 4.96
CA HIS A 7 -1.64 -0.88 3.88
C HIS A 7 -0.35 -0.09 3.84
N ILE A 8 0.77 -0.80 3.81
CA ILE A 8 2.10 -0.22 3.94
C ILE A 8 2.93 -0.69 2.75
N LEU A 9 3.60 0.25 2.10
CA LEU A 9 4.62 -0.01 1.11
C LEU A 9 5.99 0.32 1.71
N THR A 10 6.91 -0.62 1.63
CA THR A 10 8.31 -0.42 2.00
C THR A 10 9.23 -0.63 0.80
N ASP A 11 10.45 -0.11 0.89
CA ASP A 11 11.54 -0.55 0.01
C ASP A 11 12.10 -1.92 0.44
N THR A 12 13.15 -2.35 -0.25
CA THR A 12 13.79 -3.66 -0.03
C THR A 12 14.56 -3.78 1.29
N ILE A 13 14.85 -2.66 1.97
CA ILE A 13 15.53 -2.64 3.27
C ILE A 13 14.58 -2.26 4.42
N GLY A 14 13.28 -2.10 4.13
CA GLY A 14 12.23 -1.84 5.12
C GLY A 14 11.93 -0.36 5.37
N LEU A 15 12.41 0.57 4.54
CA LEU A 15 12.05 1.99 4.65
C LEU A 15 10.63 2.22 4.13
N LEU A 16 9.83 2.98 4.89
CA LEU A 16 8.45 3.31 4.50
C LEU A 16 8.43 4.23 3.26
N LEU A 17 7.78 3.79 2.20
CA LEU A 17 7.54 4.58 0.99
C LEU A 17 6.14 5.21 1.00
N GLN A 18 5.13 4.47 1.45
CA GLN A 18 3.76 4.96 1.54
C GLN A 18 2.94 4.19 2.57
N VAL A 19 2.00 4.87 3.23
CA VAL A 19 1.04 4.27 4.15
C VAL A 19 -0.36 4.78 3.81
N ARG A 20 -1.33 3.87 3.71
CA ARG A 20 -2.75 4.21 3.62
C ARG A 20 -3.50 3.59 4.78
N VAL A 21 -4.32 4.40 5.44
CA VAL A 21 -5.21 3.95 6.51
C VAL A 21 -6.64 4.18 6.05
N HIS A 22 -7.46 3.16 6.17
CA HIS A 22 -8.88 3.23 5.82
C HIS A 22 -9.70 2.37 6.79
N PRO A 23 -11.04 2.50 6.78
CA PRO A 23 -11.93 1.61 7.50
C PRO A 23 -11.64 0.12 7.25
N ALA A 24 -11.88 -0.72 8.25
CA ALA A 24 -11.51 -2.14 8.20
C ALA A 24 -12.40 -3.00 7.27
N ASP A 25 -13.53 -2.46 6.82
CA ASP A 25 -14.45 -3.06 5.85
C ASP A 25 -13.97 -2.91 4.40
N VAL A 26 -12.95 -2.08 4.15
CA VAL A 26 -12.28 -2.04 2.84
C VAL A 26 -11.49 -3.34 2.64
N GLN A 27 -11.73 -3.97 1.49
CA GLN A 27 -11.06 -5.20 1.07
C GLN A 27 -9.60 -4.92 0.68
N ASP A 28 -8.72 -5.90 0.88
CA ASP A 28 -7.28 -5.69 0.69
C ASP A 28 -6.93 -5.35 -0.76
N ARG A 29 -7.69 -5.87 -1.74
CA ARG A 29 -7.57 -5.50 -3.17
C ARG A 29 -7.80 -4.01 -3.42
N ASP A 30 -8.76 -3.41 -2.71
CA ASP A 30 -9.16 -2.03 -2.90
C ASP A 30 -8.23 -1.12 -2.08
N GLY A 31 -7.84 -1.57 -0.89
CA GLY A 31 -6.76 -0.98 -0.10
C GLY A 31 -5.42 -0.90 -0.84
N ALA A 32 -5.04 -1.95 -1.58
CA ALA A 32 -3.84 -1.99 -2.41
C ALA A 32 -3.91 -0.96 -3.56
N LYS A 33 -5.04 -0.83 -4.26
CA LYS A 33 -5.21 0.22 -5.28
C LYS A 33 -5.05 1.61 -4.68
N LEU A 34 -5.62 1.85 -3.50
CA LEU A 34 -5.46 3.13 -2.79
C LEU A 34 -4.00 3.38 -2.37
N LEU A 35 -3.26 2.33 -2.00
CA LEU A 35 -1.84 2.39 -1.66
C LEU A 35 -0.98 2.72 -2.88
N LEU A 36 -1.25 2.12 -4.04
CA LEU A 36 -0.44 2.28 -5.26
C LEU A 36 -0.81 3.51 -6.10
N ALA A 37 -1.91 4.20 -5.79
CA ALA A 37 -2.32 5.40 -6.51
C ALA A 37 -1.25 6.51 -6.44
N GLY A 38 -0.81 6.99 -7.60
CA GLY A 38 0.20 8.06 -7.75
C GLY A 38 1.66 7.60 -7.53
N LEU A 39 1.88 6.29 -7.30
CA LEU A 39 3.20 5.79 -6.91
C LEU A 39 4.23 5.88 -8.04
N ALA A 40 3.82 5.66 -9.29
CA ALA A 40 4.70 5.75 -10.46
C ALA A 40 5.22 7.18 -10.69
N GLU A 41 4.38 8.19 -10.44
CA GLU A 41 4.77 9.60 -10.54
C GLU A 41 5.74 9.99 -9.42
N ARG A 42 5.49 9.49 -8.21
CA ARG A 42 6.30 9.81 -7.02
C ARG A 42 7.63 9.05 -6.95
N PHE A 43 7.67 7.83 -7.47
CA PHE A 43 8.85 6.99 -7.52
C PHE A 43 9.08 6.48 -8.95
N PRO A 44 9.59 7.32 -9.88
CA PRO A 44 9.72 6.96 -11.30
C PRO A 44 10.67 5.77 -11.57
N ARG A 45 11.52 5.42 -10.59
CA ARG A 45 12.45 4.28 -10.66
C ARG A 45 11.86 2.99 -10.07
N LEU A 46 10.68 3.05 -9.46
CA LEU A 46 10.04 1.86 -8.90
C LEU A 46 9.48 1.02 -10.06
N ALA A 47 10.12 -0.12 -10.31
CA ALA A 47 9.78 -1.00 -11.43
C ALA A 47 8.97 -2.22 -11.01
N MET A 48 9.04 -2.61 -9.73
CA MET A 48 8.45 -3.86 -9.24
C MET A 48 7.96 -3.68 -7.81
N VAL A 49 6.78 -4.23 -7.53
CA VAL A 49 6.17 -4.27 -6.19
C VAL A 49 5.79 -5.72 -5.90
N TRP A 50 6.16 -6.19 -4.72
CA TRP A 50 5.75 -7.49 -4.19
C TRP A 50 4.68 -7.28 -3.15
N VAL A 51 3.71 -8.18 -3.09
CA VAL A 51 2.63 -8.17 -2.10
C VAL A 51 2.70 -9.47 -1.32
N ASP A 52 2.63 -9.37 0.00
CA ASP A 52 2.43 -10.53 0.86
C ASP A 52 0.93 -10.86 0.92
N GLY A 53 0.55 -11.99 0.34
CA GLY A 53 -0.82 -12.49 0.39
C GLY A 53 -0.87 -13.95 -0.02
N PRO A 54 -1.79 -14.75 0.55
CA PRO A 54 -2.13 -16.06 -0.01
C PRO A 54 -2.81 -15.94 -1.37
#